data_AF-A0A843JQF2-F1
#
_entry.id   AF-A0A843JQF2-F1
#
_cell.length_a   1.000
_cell.length_b   1.000
_cell.length_c   1.000
_cell.angle_alpha   90.00
_cell.angle_beta   90.00
_cell.angle_gamma   90.00
#
_symmetry.space_group_name_H-M   'P 1'
#
loop_
_entity.id
_entity.type
_entity.pdbx_description
1 polymer ?
#
loop_
_entity_poly.entity_id
_entity_poly.type
_entity_poly.pdbx_seq_one_letter_code
_entity_poly.pdbx_strand_id
1 'polypeptide(L)'
;MESRRPKSEENIIKEFNLEYSKTGNPEKEKDTISYNLKECIKEINCLYGIMKIIGAPNISVEELFQKVIQIIPLGWSHPEITCVRIKLEDQEFKSTKFSETKWKLSSPIKYYNNKMGKLEIYYTEERPFREIGPFSLSEKKLISTIAEKLGHILDMKYLYQMLEESEQKFQVVFNNTSDAIFIHKVGGNFIEANQVTSDLLGYENSELLNMTLEDIHLPGYAKTINDMLDELKKTDYYCFETEIVTKDYKLISVKICNKIIELNGESSILSIVSDVTERKLAEEKMKRQLMKFNLEAGKIYLVKESNSLFAIEAFNDLLKVGYPGYILTRSSESDYSDRIKGNYRYIWISEKKIPNSLMPNYGEIEEYLEGIPRKSIVLIDRVDYLLSKNTSSKFLSFVHHLREMAHLKGITIIISADSELFSNFEMKLVEKETSNISLIEKEKLPDALLEILKFVYKKNINGIKPTLSDIGKDINITRPTIGKRINHLVKSNYLTVSVKGRNKVVELTNKGKELFS
;
A
#
# COMPACT_ATOMS: atom_id res chain seq x y z
N MET A 1 -44.40 -44.67 2.35
CA MET A 1 -45.36 -44.12 3.34
C MET A 1 -46.14 -43.01 2.66
N GLU A 2 -47.44 -43.20 2.57
CA GLU A 2 -48.39 -42.38 1.82
C GLU A 2 -48.38 -40.90 2.23
N SER A 3 -48.46 -40.03 1.22
CA SER A 3 -48.64 -38.59 1.38
C SER A 3 -49.98 -38.28 2.03
N ARG A 4 -49.97 -37.89 3.30
CA ARG A 4 -51.11 -37.23 3.94
C ARG A 4 -51.23 -35.81 3.41
N ARG A 5 -52.07 -35.61 2.38
CA ARG A 5 -52.60 -34.29 2.01
C ARG A 5 -53.33 -33.70 3.24
N PRO A 6 -53.24 -32.39 3.50
CA PRO A 6 -53.95 -31.77 4.62
C PRO A 6 -55.45 -31.74 4.31
N LYS A 7 -56.25 -32.44 5.12
CA LYS A 7 -57.73 -32.47 5.08
C LYS A 7 -58.41 -31.13 5.45
N SER A 8 -57.69 -30.01 5.43
CA SER A 8 -58.19 -28.71 5.92
C SER A 8 -58.82 -27.84 4.84
N GLU A 9 -58.30 -27.80 3.60
CA GLU A 9 -58.82 -26.92 2.55
C GLU A 9 -60.15 -27.40 1.95
N GLU A 10 -60.33 -28.72 1.77
CA GLU A 10 -61.61 -29.30 1.33
C GLU A 10 -62.73 -29.13 2.37
N ASN A 11 -62.39 -29.05 3.66
CA ASN A 11 -63.37 -28.80 4.72
C ASN A 11 -63.78 -27.32 4.77
N ILE A 12 -62.86 -26.39 4.50
CA ILE A 12 -63.17 -24.95 4.43
C ILE A 12 -64.06 -24.66 3.21
N ILE A 13 -63.80 -25.26 2.06
CA ILE A 13 -64.64 -25.10 0.85
C ILE A 13 -66.01 -25.78 1.05
N LYS A 14 -66.08 -26.87 1.82
CA LYS A 14 -67.37 -27.50 2.18
C LYS A 14 -68.17 -26.69 3.20
N GLU A 15 -67.53 -26.08 4.20
CA GLU A 15 -68.19 -25.16 5.14
C GLU A 15 -68.65 -23.88 4.43
N PHE A 16 -67.85 -23.35 3.51
CA PHE A 16 -68.23 -22.20 2.67
C PHE A 16 -69.37 -22.54 1.71
N ASN A 17 -69.49 -23.78 1.21
CA ASN A 17 -70.61 -24.20 0.36
C ASN A 17 -71.87 -24.63 1.15
N LEU A 18 -71.75 -24.96 2.45
CA LEU A 18 -72.89 -25.39 3.27
C LEU A 18 -73.80 -24.21 3.68
N GLU A 19 -73.26 -23.00 3.83
CA GLU A 19 -74.05 -21.78 4.07
C GLU A 19 -74.84 -21.32 2.82
N TYR A 20 -74.42 -21.74 1.62
CA TYR A 20 -74.98 -21.24 0.34
C TYR A 20 -76.19 -22.03 -0.19
N SER A 21 -76.72 -23.01 0.55
CA SER A 21 -77.84 -23.84 0.06
C SER A 21 -79.21 -23.54 0.68
N LYS A 22 -79.37 -22.47 1.49
CA LYS A 22 -80.61 -22.25 2.27
C LYS A 22 -81.36 -20.94 2.10
N THR A 23 -81.03 -20.09 1.14
CA THR A 23 -81.85 -18.89 0.86
C THR A 23 -82.05 -18.69 -0.62
N GLY A 24 -83.08 -19.33 -1.20
CA GLY A 24 -83.50 -19.16 -2.59
C GLY A 24 -84.09 -17.77 -2.88
N ASN A 25 -83.29 -16.70 -2.74
CA ASN A 25 -83.61 -15.37 -3.23
C ASN A 25 -82.43 -14.80 -4.06
N PRO A 26 -82.50 -14.84 -5.39
CA PRO A 26 -81.40 -14.45 -6.29
C PRO A 26 -80.97 -12.98 -6.18
N GLU A 27 -81.83 -12.08 -5.68
CA GLU A 27 -81.44 -10.68 -5.42
C GLU A 27 -80.45 -10.55 -4.25
N LYS A 28 -80.65 -11.33 -3.18
CA LYS A 28 -79.73 -11.33 -2.02
C LYS A 28 -78.38 -11.94 -2.34
N GLU A 29 -78.34 -12.94 -3.23
CA GLU A 29 -77.09 -13.55 -3.70
C GLU A 29 -76.28 -12.56 -4.55
N LYS A 30 -76.94 -11.83 -5.46
CA LYS A 30 -76.30 -10.82 -6.31
C LYS A 30 -75.70 -9.68 -5.50
N ASP A 31 -76.42 -9.20 -4.48
CA ASP A 31 -75.96 -8.13 -3.60
C ASP A 31 -74.74 -8.57 -2.75
N THR A 32 -74.74 -9.81 -2.28
CA THR A 32 -73.62 -10.40 -1.52
C THR A 32 -72.37 -10.55 -2.39
N ILE A 33 -72.52 -11.03 -3.62
CA ILE A 33 -71.40 -11.14 -4.58
C ILE A 33 -70.85 -9.75 -4.94
N SER A 34 -71.71 -8.77 -5.19
CA SER A 34 -71.30 -7.40 -5.50
C SER A 34 -70.54 -6.75 -4.34
N TYR A 35 -70.97 -6.98 -3.11
CA TYR A 35 -70.28 -6.52 -1.91
C TYR A 35 -68.88 -7.14 -1.78
N ASN A 36 -68.76 -8.46 -1.92
CA ASN A 36 -67.48 -9.17 -1.82
C ASN A 36 -66.47 -8.74 -2.91
N LEU A 37 -66.94 -8.48 -4.13
CA LEU A 37 -66.11 -7.94 -5.21
C LEU A 37 -65.58 -6.54 -4.89
N LYS A 38 -66.41 -5.66 -4.32
CA LYS A 38 -65.99 -4.31 -3.92
C LYS A 38 -64.92 -4.36 -2.82
N GLU A 39 -65.07 -5.23 -1.84
CA GLU A 39 -64.08 -5.41 -0.78
C GLU A 39 -62.76 -5.96 -1.34
N CYS A 40 -62.80 -6.96 -2.23
CA CYS A 40 -61.61 -7.49 -2.89
C CYS A 40 -60.87 -6.43 -3.73
N ILE A 41 -61.60 -5.54 -4.42
CA ILE A 41 -61.01 -4.43 -5.18
C ILE A 41 -60.28 -3.46 -4.25
N LYS A 42 -60.82 -3.15 -3.06
CA LYS A 42 -60.15 -2.30 -2.07
C LYS A 42 -58.82 -2.91 -1.62
N GLU A 43 -58.80 -4.20 -1.31
CA GLU A 43 -57.59 -4.92 -0.88
C GLU A 43 -56.51 -4.89 -1.97
N ILE A 44 -56.87 -5.18 -3.22
CA ILE A 44 -55.94 -5.16 -4.36
C ILE A 44 -55.39 -3.76 -4.59
N ASN A 45 -56.24 -2.72 -4.55
CA ASN A 45 -55.80 -1.34 -4.75
C ASN A 45 -54.86 -0.87 -3.64
N CYS A 46 -55.10 -1.29 -2.39
CA CYS A 46 -54.23 -1.00 -1.27
C CYS A 46 -52.84 -1.66 -1.46
N LEU A 47 -52.80 -2.96 -1.75
CA LEU A 47 -51.54 -3.67 -2.00
C LEU A 47 -50.79 -3.09 -3.19
N TYR A 48 -51.47 -2.81 -4.30
CA TYR A 48 -50.87 -2.20 -5.48
C TYR A 48 -50.33 -0.80 -5.20
N GLY A 49 -51.08 0.03 -4.46
CA GLY A 49 -50.65 1.37 -4.05
C GLY A 49 -49.39 1.32 -3.19
N ILE A 50 -49.34 0.39 -2.23
CA ILE A 50 -48.15 0.15 -1.41
C ILE A 50 -46.97 -0.28 -2.30
N MET A 51 -47.16 -1.26 -3.20
CA MET A 51 -46.12 -1.70 -4.14
C MET A 51 -45.58 -0.57 -5.01
N LYS A 52 -46.45 0.35 -5.46
CA LYS A 52 -46.03 1.52 -6.26
C LYS A 52 -45.15 2.48 -5.48
N ILE A 53 -45.44 2.71 -4.19
CA ILE A 53 -44.58 3.54 -3.32
C ILE A 53 -43.22 2.85 -3.12
N ILE A 54 -43.24 1.54 -2.88
CA ILE A 54 -42.03 0.76 -2.62
C ILE A 54 -41.08 0.76 -3.82
N GLY A 55 -41.62 0.71 -5.04
CA GLY A 55 -40.84 0.74 -6.28
C GLY A 55 -40.26 2.10 -6.64
N ALA A 56 -40.50 3.15 -5.85
CA ALA A 56 -39.94 4.48 -6.11
C ALA A 56 -38.43 4.51 -5.78
N PRO A 57 -37.57 4.97 -6.70
CA PRO A 57 -36.13 5.08 -6.43
C PRO A 57 -35.85 6.11 -5.33
N ASN A 58 -34.86 5.84 -4.48
CA ASN A 58 -34.33 6.74 -3.45
C ASN A 58 -35.32 7.24 -2.38
N ILE A 59 -36.47 6.60 -2.19
CA ILE A 59 -37.38 6.95 -1.08
C ILE A 59 -36.75 6.57 0.27
N SER A 60 -36.75 7.49 1.24
CA SER A 60 -36.26 7.20 2.60
C SER A 60 -37.23 6.27 3.34
N VAL A 61 -36.76 5.60 4.39
CA VAL A 61 -37.61 4.73 5.23
C VAL A 61 -38.77 5.54 5.85
N GLU A 62 -38.49 6.77 6.27
CA GLU A 62 -39.49 7.67 6.85
C GLU A 62 -40.55 8.08 5.82
N GLU A 63 -40.13 8.50 4.63
CA GLU A 63 -41.04 8.90 3.56
C GLU A 63 -41.90 7.71 3.07
N LEU A 64 -41.30 6.52 2.99
CA LEU A 64 -41.98 5.27 2.68
C LEU A 64 -43.13 5.02 3.66
N PHE A 65 -42.86 5.05 4.97
CA PHE A 65 -43.89 4.77 5.97
C PHE A 65 -44.97 5.85 6.04
N GLN A 66 -44.61 7.11 5.87
CA GLN A 66 -45.60 8.20 5.80
C GLN A 66 -46.58 8.00 4.65
N LYS A 67 -46.09 7.62 3.46
CA LYS A 67 -46.97 7.35 2.30
C LYS A 67 -47.77 6.07 2.49
N VAL A 68 -47.16 4.99 3.01
CA VAL A 68 -47.85 3.71 3.23
C VAL A 68 -49.01 3.86 4.22
N ILE A 69 -48.83 4.61 5.31
CA ILE A 69 -49.87 4.86 6.33
C ILE A 69 -51.08 5.60 5.76
N GLN A 70 -50.90 6.40 4.70
CA GLN A 70 -52.01 7.07 4.02
C GLN A 70 -52.79 6.14 3.07
N ILE A 71 -52.15 5.09 2.54
CA ILE A 71 -52.80 4.14 1.63
C ILE A 71 -53.55 3.04 2.37
N ILE A 72 -53.00 2.54 3.48
CA ILE A 72 -53.57 1.41 4.23
C ILE A 72 -55.08 1.59 4.53
N PRO A 73 -55.58 2.74 5.02
CA PRO A 73 -57.01 2.94 5.28
C PRO A 73 -57.92 2.64 4.08
N LEU A 74 -57.47 2.91 2.85
CA LEU A 74 -58.26 2.71 1.64
C LEU A 74 -58.55 1.23 1.34
N GLY A 75 -57.76 0.32 1.92
CA GLY A 75 -57.93 -1.12 1.81
C GLY A 75 -58.87 -1.75 2.84
N TRP A 76 -59.33 -0.99 3.84
CA TRP A 76 -60.19 -1.49 4.91
C TRP A 76 -61.67 -1.33 4.57
N SER A 77 -62.54 -2.09 5.25
CA SER A 77 -63.97 -2.04 4.99
C SER A 77 -64.57 -0.65 5.26
N HIS A 78 -64.00 0.10 6.22
CA HIS A 78 -64.40 1.48 6.55
C HIS A 78 -63.22 2.47 6.54
N PRO A 79 -62.79 2.97 5.37
CA PRO A 79 -61.62 3.85 5.24
C PRO A 79 -61.71 5.14 6.07
N GLU A 80 -62.87 5.79 6.07
CA GLU A 80 -63.16 7.07 6.75
C GLU A 80 -62.89 7.08 8.26
N ILE A 81 -62.97 5.92 8.90
CA ILE A 81 -62.77 5.76 10.36
C ILE A 81 -61.54 4.91 10.69
N THR A 82 -60.77 4.48 9.69
CA THR A 82 -59.57 3.65 9.87
C THR A 82 -58.35 4.53 10.11
N CYS A 83 -57.64 4.31 11.21
CA CYS A 83 -56.35 4.95 11.46
C CYS A 83 -55.24 3.92 11.72
N VAL A 84 -54.04 4.27 11.28
CA VAL A 84 -52.90 3.34 11.21
C VAL A 84 -51.73 3.89 12.01
N ARG A 85 -51.03 2.97 12.68
CA ARG A 85 -49.75 3.19 13.33
C ARG A 85 -48.74 2.13 12.89
N ILE A 86 -47.55 2.57 12.53
CA ILE A 86 -46.37 1.71 12.40
C ILE A 86 -45.42 2.05 13.53
N LYS A 87 -45.06 1.07 14.35
CA LYS A 87 -44.09 1.21 15.42
C LYS A 87 -42.87 0.35 15.12
N LEU A 88 -41.72 0.98 15.00
CA LEU A 88 -40.41 0.35 15.01
C LEU A 88 -39.77 0.59 16.38
N GLU A 89 -38.62 -0.03 16.66
CA GLU A 89 -37.97 0.07 17.99
C GLU A 89 -37.77 1.52 18.45
N ASP A 90 -37.27 2.39 17.57
CA ASP A 90 -36.92 3.78 17.90
C ASP A 90 -37.81 4.84 17.22
N GLN A 91 -38.79 4.42 16.42
CA GLN A 91 -39.59 5.32 15.58
C GLN A 91 -41.08 4.93 15.56
N GLU A 92 -41.95 5.93 15.58
CA GLU A 92 -43.41 5.76 15.50
C GLU A 92 -43.98 6.63 14.39
N PHE A 93 -44.74 6.02 13.48
CA PHE A 93 -45.37 6.69 12.35
C PHE A 93 -46.90 6.56 12.49
N LYS A 94 -47.64 7.66 12.35
CA LYS A 94 -49.09 7.74 12.58
C LYS A 94 -49.81 8.42 11.42
N SER A 95 -51.03 7.95 11.14
CA SER A 95 -51.95 8.62 10.23
C SER A 95 -52.44 9.97 10.79
N THR A 96 -52.90 10.86 9.92
CA THR A 96 -53.26 12.26 10.26
C THR A 96 -54.43 12.39 11.24
N LYS A 97 -55.36 11.43 11.28
CA LYS A 97 -56.50 11.38 12.20
C LYS A 97 -56.40 10.16 13.14
N PHE A 98 -55.30 10.06 13.88
CA PHE A 98 -55.03 8.92 14.76
C PHE A 98 -55.72 9.04 16.13
N SER A 99 -56.45 7.99 16.54
CA SER A 99 -56.99 7.83 17.88
C SER A 99 -56.85 6.38 18.32
N GLU A 100 -56.36 6.15 19.54
CA GLU A 100 -56.27 4.80 20.10
C GLU A 100 -57.61 4.37 20.65
N THR A 101 -58.12 3.26 20.14
CA THR A 101 -59.40 2.68 20.57
C THR A 101 -59.23 1.21 20.95
N LYS A 102 -60.26 0.63 21.56
CA LYS A 102 -60.31 -0.80 21.86
C LYS A 102 -60.47 -1.66 20.59
N TRP A 103 -60.87 -1.06 19.47
CA TRP A 103 -61.08 -1.74 18.18
C TRP A 103 -59.78 -1.76 17.39
N LYS A 104 -58.84 -2.62 17.82
CA LYS A 104 -57.47 -2.70 17.32
C LYS A 104 -57.18 -4.03 16.64
N LEU A 105 -56.45 -3.98 15.52
CA LEU A 105 -55.80 -5.10 14.87
C LEU A 105 -54.29 -4.83 14.81
N SER A 106 -53.48 -5.86 15.02
CA SER A 106 -52.02 -5.72 14.99
C SER A 106 -51.35 -6.91 14.33
N SER A 107 -50.32 -6.64 13.54
CA SER A 107 -49.44 -7.65 12.95
C SER A 107 -47.98 -7.29 13.21
N PRO A 108 -47.13 -8.24 13.61
CA PRO A 108 -45.70 -7.99 13.76
C PRO A 108 -45.04 -7.76 12.39
N ILE A 109 -44.16 -6.76 12.32
CA ILE A 109 -43.24 -6.56 11.20
C ILE A 109 -41.90 -7.15 11.65
N LYS A 110 -41.54 -8.31 11.10
CA LYS A 110 -40.23 -8.91 11.35
C LYS A 110 -39.24 -8.35 10.34
N TYR A 111 -38.14 -7.81 10.82
CA TYR A 111 -37.05 -7.33 9.99
C TYR A 111 -35.71 -7.56 10.70
N TYR A 112 -34.63 -7.47 9.94
CA TYR A 112 -33.21 -7.61 10.22
C TYR A 112 -32.84 -8.09 11.63
N ASN A 113 -32.15 -9.24 11.71
CA ASN A 113 -31.61 -9.81 12.94
C ASN A 113 -32.63 -9.93 14.09
N ASN A 114 -33.86 -10.37 13.76
CA ASN A 114 -34.95 -10.61 14.70
C ASN A 114 -35.52 -9.36 15.39
N LYS A 115 -35.31 -8.17 14.81
CA LYS A 115 -36.00 -6.94 15.25
C LYS A 115 -37.50 -7.04 14.98
N MET A 116 -38.29 -6.49 15.90
CA MET A 116 -39.75 -6.59 15.87
C MET A 116 -40.41 -5.22 15.87
N GLY A 117 -40.92 -4.83 14.70
CA GLY A 117 -41.88 -3.75 14.55
C GLY A 117 -43.32 -4.24 14.70
N LYS A 118 -44.26 -3.32 14.73
CA LYS A 118 -45.71 -3.60 14.76
C LYS A 118 -46.43 -2.68 13.78
N LEU A 119 -47.24 -3.26 12.92
CA LEU A 119 -48.29 -2.57 12.19
C LEU A 119 -49.58 -2.69 12.99
N GLU A 120 -50.22 -1.56 13.27
CA GLU A 120 -51.42 -1.47 14.08
C GLU A 120 -52.48 -0.65 13.37
N ILE A 121 -53.71 -1.16 13.37
CA ILE A 121 -54.85 -0.57 12.69
C ILE A 121 -56.00 -0.46 13.69
N TYR A 122 -56.67 0.67 13.66
CA TYR A 122 -57.71 1.04 14.61
C TYR A 122 -58.94 1.55 13.87
N TYR A 123 -60.12 1.21 14.36
CA TYR A 123 -61.35 1.93 14.03
C TYR A 123 -61.62 3.03 15.06
N THR A 124 -62.03 4.21 14.62
CA THR A 124 -62.26 5.38 15.50
C THR A 124 -63.69 5.46 16.07
N GLU A 125 -64.61 4.67 15.52
CA GLU A 125 -66.01 4.59 15.95
C GLU A 125 -66.38 3.18 16.47
N GLU A 126 -67.42 3.11 17.30
CA GLU A 126 -67.97 1.84 17.80
C GLU A 126 -68.62 1.02 16.68
N ARG A 127 -68.35 -0.29 16.67
CA ARG A 127 -68.96 -1.26 15.76
C ARG A 127 -69.54 -2.44 16.55
N PRO A 128 -70.73 -2.93 16.19
CA PRO A 128 -71.35 -4.06 16.88
C PRO A 128 -70.48 -5.30 16.77
N PHE A 129 -70.22 -5.93 17.91
CA PHE A 129 -69.42 -7.14 18.03
C PHE A 129 -70.11 -8.28 17.26
N ARG A 130 -69.55 -8.69 16.11
CA ARG A 130 -69.79 -10.03 15.56
C ARG A 130 -68.95 -11.03 16.37
N GLU A 131 -69.28 -12.32 16.37
CA GLU A 131 -68.56 -13.37 17.14
C GLU A 131 -67.03 -13.41 16.90
N ILE A 132 -66.52 -12.80 15.82
CA ILE A 132 -65.11 -12.83 15.37
C ILE A 132 -64.37 -11.48 15.58
N GLY A 133 -65.03 -10.49 16.19
CA GLY A 133 -64.51 -9.12 16.41
C GLY A 133 -64.88 -8.14 15.28
N PRO A 134 -64.38 -6.89 15.32
CA PRO A 134 -64.78 -5.82 14.38
C PRO A 134 -64.10 -5.90 13.01
N PHE A 135 -63.12 -6.80 12.83
CA PHE A 135 -62.36 -6.97 11.59
C PHE A 135 -62.67 -8.31 10.91
N SER A 136 -62.76 -8.29 9.57
CA SER A 136 -62.98 -9.48 8.75
C SER A 136 -61.75 -10.41 8.72
N LEU A 137 -61.93 -11.66 8.28
CA LEU A 137 -60.81 -12.58 8.03
C LEU A 137 -59.87 -12.07 6.92
N SER A 138 -60.41 -11.34 5.94
CA SER A 138 -59.62 -10.80 4.83
C SER A 138 -58.78 -9.60 5.28
N GLU A 139 -59.29 -8.74 6.16
CA GLU A 139 -58.53 -7.64 6.79
C GLU A 139 -57.39 -8.17 7.67
N LYS A 140 -57.65 -9.26 8.43
CA LYS A 140 -56.61 -9.97 9.20
C LYS A 140 -55.51 -10.54 8.29
N LYS A 141 -55.87 -11.03 7.10
CA LYS A 141 -54.90 -11.49 6.09
C LYS A 141 -54.14 -10.33 5.47
N LEU A 142 -54.83 -9.25 5.09
CA LEU A 142 -54.26 -8.06 4.47
C LEU A 142 -53.20 -7.41 5.35
N ILE A 143 -53.48 -7.18 6.64
CA ILE A 143 -52.49 -6.60 7.56
C ILE A 143 -51.24 -7.49 7.69
N SER A 144 -51.41 -8.82 7.68
CA SER A 144 -50.28 -9.75 7.77
C SER A 144 -49.41 -9.70 6.52
N THR A 145 -50.02 -9.67 5.32
CA THR A 145 -49.32 -9.52 4.04
C THR A 145 -48.59 -8.19 3.95
N ILE A 146 -49.23 -7.08 4.37
CA ILE A 146 -48.58 -5.77 4.37
C ILE A 146 -47.39 -5.76 5.33
N ALA A 147 -47.56 -6.29 6.55
CA ALA A 147 -46.48 -6.35 7.54
C ALA A 147 -45.29 -7.18 7.05
N GLU A 148 -45.53 -8.32 6.40
CA GLU A 148 -44.50 -9.15 5.77
C GLU A 148 -43.75 -8.38 4.67
N LYS A 149 -44.47 -7.71 3.76
CA LYS A 149 -43.86 -6.92 2.69
C LYS A 149 -43.01 -5.78 3.22
N LEU A 150 -43.51 -5.03 4.21
CA LEU A 150 -42.76 -3.96 4.85
C LEU A 150 -41.48 -4.49 5.52
N GLY A 151 -41.53 -5.68 6.13
CA GLY A 151 -40.37 -6.36 6.70
C GLY A 151 -39.28 -6.63 5.66
N HIS A 152 -39.65 -7.24 4.52
CA HIS A 152 -38.69 -7.51 3.43
C HIS A 152 -37.99 -6.26 2.89
N ILE A 153 -38.68 -5.11 2.85
CA ILE A 153 -38.11 -3.87 2.29
C ILE A 153 -37.17 -3.21 3.29
N LEU A 154 -37.52 -3.27 4.57
CA LEU A 154 -36.62 -2.86 5.65
C LEU A 154 -35.33 -3.68 5.61
N ASP A 155 -35.42 -5.00 5.41
CA ASP A 155 -34.26 -5.87 5.26
C ASP A 155 -33.37 -5.43 4.10
N MET A 156 -33.96 -5.26 2.91
CA MET A 156 -33.21 -4.83 1.73
C MET A 156 -32.51 -3.49 1.97
N LYS A 157 -33.21 -2.48 2.50
CA LYS A 157 -32.62 -1.16 2.76
C LYS A 157 -31.51 -1.23 3.81
N TYR A 158 -31.69 -2.01 4.86
CA TYR A 158 -30.68 -2.17 5.90
C TYR A 158 -29.43 -2.86 5.36
N LEU A 159 -29.59 -3.93 4.57
CA LEU A 159 -28.46 -4.62 3.93
C LEU A 159 -27.70 -3.71 2.97
N TYR A 160 -28.40 -2.91 2.16
CA TYR A 160 -27.77 -1.92 1.28
C TYR A 160 -26.98 -0.88 2.07
N GLN A 161 -27.56 -0.33 3.12
CA GLN A 161 -26.88 0.65 3.97
C GLN A 161 -25.63 0.05 4.63
N MET A 162 -25.72 -1.17 5.17
CA MET A 162 -24.56 -1.85 5.76
C MET A 162 -23.44 -2.08 4.74
N LEU A 163 -23.81 -2.46 3.51
CA LEU A 163 -22.84 -2.66 2.43
C LEU A 163 -22.14 -1.33 2.11
N GLU A 164 -22.90 -0.26 1.93
CA GLU A 164 -22.37 1.07 1.65
C GLU A 164 -21.47 1.58 2.80
N GLU A 165 -21.89 1.43 4.06
CA GLU A 165 -21.07 1.81 5.22
C GLU A 165 -19.78 0.98 5.31
N SER A 166 -19.85 -0.32 4.99
CA SER A 166 -18.66 -1.19 4.99
C SER A 166 -17.70 -0.80 3.88
N GLU A 167 -18.22 -0.51 2.68
CA GLU A 167 -17.44 -0.08 1.53
C GLU A 167 -16.78 1.28 1.80
N GLN A 168 -17.51 2.23 2.35
CA GLN A 168 -16.95 3.54 2.74
C GLN A 168 -15.84 3.39 3.78
N LYS A 169 -16.05 2.57 4.82
CA LYS A 169 -15.00 2.30 5.83
C LYS A 169 -13.76 1.69 5.21
N PHE A 170 -13.94 0.71 4.32
CA PHE A 170 -12.83 0.10 3.58
C PHE A 170 -12.09 1.15 2.75
N GLN A 171 -12.79 1.94 1.92
CA GLN A 171 -12.18 2.98 1.10
C GLN A 171 -11.42 4.02 1.93
N VAL A 172 -11.95 4.43 3.08
CA VAL A 172 -11.28 5.37 3.97
C VAL A 172 -9.99 4.78 4.52
N VAL A 173 -10.01 3.55 5.05
CA VAL A 173 -8.82 2.91 5.62
C VAL A 173 -7.80 2.63 4.52
N PHE A 174 -8.24 2.06 3.40
CA PHE A 174 -7.39 1.64 2.29
C PHE A 174 -6.67 2.82 1.63
N ASN A 175 -7.33 3.98 1.49
CA ASN A 175 -6.74 5.15 0.83
C ASN A 175 -6.00 6.13 1.76
N ASN A 176 -6.20 6.07 3.08
CA ASN A 176 -5.55 6.99 4.03
C ASN A 176 -4.37 6.34 4.78
N THR A 177 -3.75 5.31 4.22
CA THR A 177 -2.50 4.74 4.74
C THR A 177 -1.29 5.56 4.31
N SER A 178 -0.15 5.40 5.00
CA SER A 178 1.14 5.96 4.53
C SER A 178 1.74 5.16 3.38
N ASP A 179 1.39 3.87 3.32
CA ASP A 179 2.01 2.91 2.42
C ASP A 179 1.11 2.66 1.21
N ALA A 180 1.74 2.37 0.08
CA ALA A 180 1.04 1.91 -1.11
C ALA A 180 0.55 0.48 -0.86
N ILE A 181 -0.72 0.22 -1.16
CA ILE A 181 -1.35 -1.08 -0.96
C ILE A 181 -2.05 -1.47 -2.26
N PHE A 182 -1.73 -2.67 -2.75
CA PHE A 182 -2.41 -3.25 -3.89
C PHE A 182 -2.55 -4.76 -3.77
N ILE A 183 -3.55 -5.29 -4.47
CA ILE A 183 -3.81 -6.71 -4.62
C ILE A 183 -3.53 -7.07 -6.07
N HIS A 184 -2.83 -8.19 -6.29
CA HIS A 184 -2.54 -8.67 -7.63
C HIS A 184 -2.70 -10.19 -7.72
N LYS A 185 -2.93 -10.69 -8.94
CA LYS A 185 -2.94 -12.13 -9.23
C LYS A 185 -1.53 -12.70 -9.08
N VAL A 186 -1.42 -14.02 -8.91
CA VAL A 186 -0.12 -14.73 -8.96
C VAL A 186 0.63 -14.46 -10.27
N GLY A 187 -0.08 -14.20 -11.38
CA GLY A 187 0.48 -13.79 -12.67
C GLY A 187 0.94 -12.33 -12.76
N GLY A 188 0.79 -11.54 -11.69
CA GLY A 188 1.29 -10.17 -11.60
C GLY A 188 0.33 -9.07 -12.06
N ASN A 189 -0.86 -9.39 -12.56
CA ASN A 189 -1.87 -8.38 -12.91
C ASN A 189 -2.50 -7.75 -11.65
N PHE A 190 -2.59 -6.43 -11.61
CA PHE A 190 -3.29 -5.72 -10.54
C PHE A 190 -4.79 -6.04 -10.56
N ILE A 191 -5.36 -6.22 -9.37
CA ILE A 191 -6.80 -6.41 -9.13
C ILE A 191 -7.37 -5.15 -8.47
N GLU A 192 -6.63 -4.57 -7.53
CA GLU A 192 -7.04 -3.40 -6.77
C GLU A 192 -5.81 -2.65 -6.27
N ALA A 193 -5.87 -1.32 -6.20
CA ALA A 193 -4.80 -0.48 -5.70
C ALA A 193 -5.39 0.74 -4.99
N ASN A 194 -4.76 1.16 -3.89
CA ASN A 194 -5.17 2.38 -3.19
C ASN A 194 -4.63 3.64 -3.87
N GLN A 195 -5.15 4.80 -3.47
CA GLN A 195 -4.71 6.09 -4.01
C GLN A 195 -3.20 6.32 -3.82
N VAL A 196 -2.63 5.89 -2.69
CA VAL A 196 -1.20 6.03 -2.40
C VAL A 196 -0.33 5.28 -3.44
N THR A 197 -0.81 4.14 -3.95
CA THR A 197 -0.13 3.39 -5.01
C THR A 197 -0.08 4.21 -6.31
N SER A 198 -1.19 4.84 -6.67
CA SER A 198 -1.26 5.76 -7.81
C SER A 198 -0.32 6.95 -7.64
N ASP A 199 -0.30 7.57 -6.46
CA ASP A 199 0.55 8.72 -6.17
C ASP A 199 2.04 8.35 -6.17
N LEU A 200 2.40 7.17 -5.66
CA LEU A 200 3.77 6.66 -5.62
C LEU A 200 4.31 6.33 -7.02
N LEU A 201 3.52 5.64 -7.84
CA LEU A 201 3.94 5.16 -9.16
C LEU A 201 3.71 6.16 -10.29
N GLY A 202 2.80 7.13 -10.09
CA GLY A 202 2.42 8.13 -11.09
C GLY A 202 1.42 7.65 -12.14
N TYR A 203 0.72 6.54 -11.89
CA TYR A 203 -0.30 5.98 -12.79
C TYR A 203 -1.71 6.17 -12.21
N GLU A 204 -2.67 6.43 -13.08
CA GLU A 204 -4.07 6.43 -12.70
C GLU A 204 -4.51 5.01 -12.32
N ASN A 205 -5.48 4.88 -11.41
CA ASN A 205 -5.95 3.57 -10.95
C ASN A 205 -6.44 2.69 -12.13
N SER A 206 -7.15 3.28 -13.09
CA SER A 206 -7.58 2.58 -14.30
C SER A 206 -6.43 2.10 -15.20
N GLU A 207 -5.28 2.79 -15.18
CA GLU A 207 -4.08 2.33 -15.89
C GLU A 207 -3.46 1.15 -15.15
N LEU A 208 -3.30 1.26 -13.82
CA LEU A 208 -2.73 0.22 -12.98
C LEU A 208 -3.46 -1.13 -13.13
N LEU A 209 -4.79 -1.12 -13.19
CA LEU A 209 -5.60 -2.33 -13.37
C LEU A 209 -5.36 -3.06 -14.71
N ASN A 210 -4.75 -2.39 -15.69
CA ASN A 210 -4.38 -2.97 -16.98
C ASN A 210 -2.88 -3.31 -17.08
N MET A 211 -2.12 -3.08 -16.01
CA MET A 211 -0.68 -3.32 -15.96
C MET A 211 -0.35 -4.63 -15.22
N THR A 212 0.93 -4.98 -15.27
CA THR A 212 1.54 -6.07 -14.52
C THR A 212 2.66 -5.55 -13.62
N LEU A 213 3.08 -6.35 -12.65
CA LEU A 213 4.26 -6.04 -11.84
C LEU A 213 5.52 -5.81 -12.68
N GLU A 214 5.64 -6.46 -13.84
CA GLU A 214 6.82 -6.27 -14.72
C GLU A 214 6.93 -4.84 -15.25
N ASP A 215 5.82 -4.12 -15.40
CA ASP A 215 5.78 -2.75 -15.91
C ASP A 215 6.35 -1.72 -14.91
N ILE A 216 6.44 -2.08 -13.63
CA ILE A 216 6.91 -1.20 -12.54
C ILE A 216 8.24 -1.66 -11.93
N HIS A 217 8.88 -2.67 -12.51
CA HIS A 217 10.16 -3.20 -12.05
C HIS A 217 11.21 -3.18 -13.16
N LEU A 218 12.50 -3.18 -12.77
CA LEU A 218 13.61 -3.21 -13.72
C LEU A 218 13.67 -4.53 -14.51
N PRO A 219 14.18 -4.52 -15.76
CA PRO A 219 14.41 -5.73 -16.54
C PRO A 219 15.26 -6.75 -15.76
N GLY A 220 14.79 -8.00 -15.69
CA GLY A 220 15.43 -9.07 -14.90
C GLY A 220 14.72 -9.40 -13.58
N TYR A 221 13.68 -8.64 -13.20
CA TYR A 221 12.89 -8.90 -12.00
C TYR A 221 12.08 -10.21 -12.03
N ALA A 222 11.84 -10.80 -13.21
CA ALA A 222 11.14 -12.07 -13.35
C ALA A 222 11.75 -13.21 -12.49
N LYS A 223 13.07 -13.21 -12.29
CA LYS A 223 13.73 -14.19 -11.41
C LYS A 223 13.39 -13.94 -9.94
N THR A 224 13.35 -12.68 -9.52
CA THR A 224 12.97 -12.26 -8.17
C THR A 224 11.51 -12.56 -7.87
N ILE A 225 10.61 -12.51 -8.87
CA ILE A 225 9.21 -12.93 -8.71
C ILE A 225 9.14 -14.42 -8.34
N ASN A 226 9.88 -15.28 -9.04
CA ASN A 226 9.88 -16.71 -8.73
C ASN A 226 10.41 -17.00 -7.33
N ASP A 227 11.53 -16.37 -6.94
CA ASP A 227 12.09 -16.50 -5.60
C ASP A 227 11.08 -16.05 -4.53
N MET A 228 10.38 -14.93 -4.78
CA MET A 228 9.34 -14.40 -3.91
C MET A 228 8.13 -15.36 -3.80
N LEU A 229 7.65 -15.91 -4.91
CA LEU A 229 6.55 -16.89 -4.91
C LEU A 229 6.91 -18.17 -4.14
N ASP A 230 8.16 -18.64 -4.27
CA ASP A 230 8.62 -19.83 -3.56
C ASP A 230 8.75 -19.59 -2.05
N GLU A 231 9.19 -18.40 -1.62
CA GLU A 231 9.21 -18.04 -0.20
C GLU A 231 7.81 -17.84 0.37
N LEU A 232 6.90 -17.22 -0.38
CA LEU A 232 5.50 -17.06 0.03
C LEU A 232 4.79 -18.40 0.23
N LYS A 233 5.05 -19.41 -0.62
CA LYS A 233 4.49 -20.77 -0.43
C LYS A 233 4.96 -21.44 0.86
N LYS A 234 6.14 -21.09 1.37
CA LYS A 234 6.70 -21.67 2.60
C LYS A 234 6.19 -20.99 3.86
N THR A 235 6.00 -19.68 3.81
CA THR A 235 5.85 -18.83 5.02
C THR A 235 4.55 -18.03 5.06
N ASP A 236 3.75 -18.04 3.99
CA ASP A 236 2.53 -17.23 3.78
C ASP A 236 2.77 -15.70 3.77
N TYR A 237 4.00 -15.26 4.09
CA TYR A 237 4.38 -13.87 4.24
C TYR A 237 5.86 -13.66 3.92
N TYR A 238 6.17 -12.72 3.03
CA TYR A 238 7.55 -12.44 2.65
C TYR A 238 7.79 -10.94 2.44
N CYS A 239 8.85 -10.41 3.05
CA CYS A 239 9.27 -9.03 2.84
C CYS A 239 10.68 -8.94 2.27
N PHE A 240 10.88 -8.03 1.35
CA PHE A 240 12.19 -7.73 0.75
C PHE A 240 12.27 -6.25 0.37
N GLU A 241 13.50 -5.77 0.20
CA GLU A 241 13.74 -4.43 -0.33
C GLU A 241 14.16 -4.53 -1.78
N THR A 242 13.60 -3.66 -2.62
CA THR A 242 13.89 -3.61 -4.06
C THR A 242 13.77 -2.18 -4.58
N GLU A 243 14.01 -2.00 -5.86
CA GLU A 243 13.73 -0.76 -6.58
C GLU A 243 12.57 -0.98 -7.55
N ILE A 244 11.73 0.05 -7.65
CA ILE A 244 10.62 0.13 -8.60
C ILE A 244 10.82 1.36 -9.49
N VAL A 245 10.20 1.32 -10.67
CA VAL A 245 10.25 2.37 -11.67
C VAL A 245 8.87 3.00 -11.79
N THR A 246 8.80 4.32 -11.64
CA THR A 246 7.56 5.10 -11.84
C THR A 246 7.28 5.36 -13.32
N LYS A 247 6.08 5.88 -13.65
CA LYS A 247 5.70 6.33 -14.99
C LYS A 247 6.72 7.29 -15.64
N ASP A 248 7.30 8.18 -14.83
CA ASP A 248 8.33 9.14 -15.27
C ASP A 248 9.77 8.58 -15.26
N TYR A 249 9.93 7.25 -15.22
CA TYR A 249 11.21 6.53 -15.20
C TYR A 249 12.13 6.85 -14.00
N LYS A 250 11.56 7.30 -12.88
CA LYS A 250 12.29 7.50 -11.63
C LYS A 250 12.40 6.18 -10.87
N LEU A 251 13.60 5.89 -10.35
CA LEU A 251 13.81 4.78 -9.43
C LEU A 251 13.43 5.19 -8.00
N ILE A 252 12.61 4.36 -7.36
CA ILE A 252 12.23 4.51 -5.95
C ILE A 252 12.67 3.25 -5.21
N SER A 253 13.35 3.44 -4.08
CA SER A 253 13.72 2.35 -3.19
C SER A 253 12.55 2.01 -2.28
N VAL A 254 12.05 0.79 -2.35
CA VAL A 254 10.88 0.35 -1.60
C VAL A 254 11.14 -0.91 -0.79
N LYS A 255 10.41 -1.06 0.31
CA LYS A 255 10.24 -2.31 1.01
C LYS A 255 8.87 -2.86 0.67
N ILE A 256 8.83 -4.07 0.12
CA ILE A 256 7.60 -4.76 -0.27
C ILE A 256 7.38 -5.90 0.70
N CYS A 257 6.19 -5.96 1.30
CA CYS A 257 5.73 -7.08 2.11
C CYS A 257 4.50 -7.69 1.46
N ASN A 258 4.63 -8.96 1.09
CA ASN A 258 3.60 -9.73 0.40
C ASN A 258 2.97 -10.75 1.32
N LYS A 259 1.67 -10.95 1.17
CA LYS A 259 0.90 -12.00 1.84
C LYS A 259 -0.06 -12.68 0.87
N ILE A 260 -0.19 -13.99 0.94
CA ILE A 260 -1.21 -14.70 0.17
C ILE A 260 -2.57 -14.49 0.83
N ILE A 261 -3.57 -14.15 0.02
CA ILE A 261 -4.95 -13.97 0.44
C ILE A 261 -5.88 -14.74 -0.49
N GLU A 262 -7.09 -15.03 -0.01
CA GLU A 262 -8.16 -15.59 -0.84
C GLU A 262 -9.17 -14.49 -1.16
N LEU A 263 -9.34 -14.21 -2.45
CA LEU A 263 -10.28 -13.21 -2.95
C LEU A 263 -11.20 -13.89 -3.97
N ASN A 264 -12.51 -13.88 -3.74
CA ASN A 264 -13.51 -14.53 -4.60
C ASN A 264 -13.25 -16.04 -4.87
N GLY A 265 -12.62 -16.75 -3.92
CA GLY A 265 -12.24 -18.16 -4.07
C GLY A 265 -10.98 -18.39 -4.91
N GLU A 266 -10.28 -17.33 -5.32
CA GLU A 266 -9.00 -17.39 -6.03
C GLU A 266 -7.86 -16.89 -5.13
N SER A 267 -6.70 -17.57 -5.22
CA SER A 267 -5.50 -17.17 -4.49
C SER A 267 -4.89 -15.92 -5.14
N SER A 268 -4.80 -14.84 -4.38
CA SER A 268 -4.25 -13.54 -4.77
C SER A 268 -3.17 -13.12 -3.78
N ILE A 269 -2.41 -12.08 -4.11
CA ILE A 269 -1.34 -11.56 -3.26
C ILE A 269 -1.67 -10.13 -2.87
N LEU A 270 -1.67 -9.87 -1.57
CA LEU A 270 -1.72 -8.52 -1.00
C LEU A 270 -0.28 -8.02 -0.82
N SER A 271 0.02 -6.88 -1.42
CA SER A 271 1.32 -6.22 -1.34
C SER A 271 1.18 -4.89 -0.60
N ILE A 272 2.01 -4.71 0.42
CA ILE A 272 2.20 -3.43 1.11
C ILE A 272 3.60 -2.93 0.76
N VAL A 273 3.66 -1.72 0.22
CA VAL A 273 4.87 -1.10 -0.32
C VAL A 273 5.16 0.19 0.42
N SER A 274 6.22 0.18 1.22
CA SER A 274 6.70 1.35 1.95
C SER A 274 7.87 1.99 1.19
N ASP A 275 7.81 3.30 0.95
CA ASP A 275 8.95 4.06 0.42
C ASP A 275 10.05 4.15 1.49
N VAL A 276 11.23 3.64 1.17
CA VAL A 276 12.40 3.66 2.05
C VAL A 276 13.54 4.50 1.48
N THR A 277 13.26 5.33 0.47
CA THR A 277 14.26 6.15 -0.22
C THR A 277 14.95 7.11 0.73
N GLU A 278 14.21 7.87 1.54
CA GLU A 278 14.81 8.81 2.50
C GLU A 278 15.69 8.08 3.53
N ARG A 279 15.21 6.95 4.06
CA ARG A 279 15.97 6.12 5.00
C ARG A 279 17.26 5.61 4.37
N LYS A 280 17.20 5.06 3.14
CA LYS A 280 18.39 4.58 2.44
C LYS A 280 19.37 5.70 2.12
N LEU A 281 18.89 6.86 1.68
CA LEU A 281 19.74 8.04 1.44
C LEU A 281 20.41 8.50 2.73
N ALA A 282 19.69 8.50 3.87
CA ALA A 282 20.26 8.83 5.16
C ALA A 282 21.32 7.80 5.62
N GLU A 283 21.03 6.51 5.45
CA GLU A 283 21.97 5.42 5.73
C GLU A 283 23.22 5.53 4.84
N GLU A 284 23.07 5.73 3.53
CA GLU A 284 24.18 5.93 2.60
C GLU A 284 24.98 7.20 2.93
N LYS A 285 24.32 8.29 3.30
CA LYS A 285 24.97 9.53 3.74
C LYS A 285 25.82 9.28 4.98
N MET A 286 25.27 8.59 5.98
CA MET A 286 26.00 8.22 7.19
C MET A 286 27.22 7.34 6.85
N LYS A 287 27.04 6.34 5.98
CA LYS A 287 28.13 5.49 5.50
C LYS A 287 29.22 6.31 4.79
N ARG A 288 28.85 7.21 3.88
CA ARG A 288 29.80 8.11 3.18
C ARG A 288 30.53 9.06 4.13
N GLN A 289 29.90 9.51 5.21
CA GLN A 289 30.57 10.36 6.21
C GLN A 289 31.67 9.61 6.98
N LEU A 290 31.47 8.31 7.21
CA LEU A 290 32.41 7.41 7.89
C LEU A 290 33.55 6.94 6.97
N MET A 291 33.33 6.95 5.66
CA MET A 291 34.34 6.56 4.66
C MET A 291 35.31 7.72 4.34
N LYS A 292 36.57 7.37 4.14
CA LYS A 292 37.67 8.21 3.64
C LYS A 292 37.89 7.99 2.13
N PHE A 293 37.61 6.79 1.62
CA PHE A 293 37.79 6.41 0.21
C PHE A 293 36.47 6.23 -0.54
N ASN A 294 36.47 6.61 -1.82
CA ASN A 294 35.33 6.40 -2.71
C ASN A 294 35.37 5.00 -3.31
N LEU A 295 34.81 4.04 -2.57
CA LEU A 295 34.72 2.63 -2.96
C LEU A 295 33.27 2.28 -3.29
N GLU A 296 33.05 1.69 -4.46
CA GLU A 296 31.75 1.27 -4.95
C GLU A 296 31.65 -0.25 -4.91
N ALA A 297 30.48 -0.76 -4.52
CA ALA A 297 30.20 -2.19 -4.53
C ALA A 297 30.31 -2.76 -5.94
N GLY A 298 30.94 -3.93 -6.08
CA GLY A 298 31.07 -4.62 -7.36
C GLY A 298 32.18 -4.09 -8.28
N LYS A 299 33.05 -3.21 -7.77
CA LYS A 299 34.25 -2.75 -8.49
C LYS A 299 35.52 -3.44 -7.98
N ILE A 300 36.51 -3.48 -8.87
CA ILE A 300 37.87 -3.91 -8.59
C ILE A 300 38.80 -2.70 -8.63
N TYR A 301 39.67 -2.61 -7.63
CA TYR A 301 40.58 -1.49 -7.40
C TYR A 301 42.02 -1.95 -7.44
N LEU A 302 42.90 -1.14 -8.03
CA LEU A 302 44.34 -1.41 -8.08
C LEU A 302 45.11 -0.39 -7.22
N VAL A 303 46.01 -0.89 -6.38
CA VAL A 303 46.98 -0.09 -5.61
C VAL A 303 48.38 -0.51 -6.03
N LYS A 304 49.17 0.46 -6.52
CA LYS A 304 50.45 0.24 -7.21
C LYS A 304 51.68 0.17 -6.30
N GLU A 305 51.46 0.07 -4.99
CA GLU A 305 52.53 0.06 -3.99
C GLU A 305 52.47 -1.23 -3.17
N SER A 306 53.62 -1.89 -3.04
CA SER A 306 53.77 -3.22 -2.43
C SER A 306 53.63 -3.24 -0.89
N ASN A 307 53.55 -2.08 -0.24
CA ASN A 307 53.45 -1.95 1.21
C ASN A 307 52.23 -1.08 1.61
N SER A 308 51.11 -1.29 0.91
CA SER A 308 50.03 -0.32 0.81
C SER A 308 49.21 -0.18 2.08
N LEU A 309 49.72 0.65 3.00
CA LEU A 309 48.91 1.29 4.04
C LEU A 309 47.59 1.83 3.43
N PHE A 310 47.64 2.33 2.20
CA PHE A 310 46.48 2.78 1.45
C PHE A 310 45.43 1.70 1.15
N ALA A 311 45.82 0.50 0.73
CA ALA A 311 44.88 -0.61 0.50
C ALA A 311 44.27 -1.10 1.81
N ILE A 312 45.09 -1.16 2.87
CA ILE A 312 44.64 -1.53 4.22
C ILE A 312 43.67 -0.49 4.78
N GLU A 313 43.94 0.81 4.59
CA GLU A 313 43.04 1.89 5.00
C GLU A 313 41.72 1.85 4.22
N ALA A 314 41.77 1.61 2.90
CA ALA A 314 40.59 1.43 2.06
C ALA A 314 39.78 0.20 2.47
N PHE A 315 40.47 -0.89 2.81
CA PHE A 315 39.84 -2.11 3.32
C PHE A 315 39.13 -1.87 4.66
N ASN A 316 39.79 -1.17 5.58
CA ASN A 316 39.24 -0.79 6.88
C ASN A 316 37.96 0.06 6.78
N ASP A 317 37.85 0.92 5.77
CA ASP A 317 36.67 1.76 5.63
C ASP A 317 35.40 0.98 5.31
N LEU A 318 35.48 -0.02 4.43
CA LEU A 318 34.32 -0.88 4.15
C LEU A 318 34.03 -1.83 5.32
N LEU A 319 35.06 -2.29 6.05
CA LEU A 319 34.86 -3.02 7.30
C LEU A 319 34.07 -2.20 8.34
N LYS A 320 34.38 -0.91 8.53
CA LYS A 320 33.65 -0.02 9.47
C LYS A 320 32.17 0.12 9.11
N VAL A 321 31.85 0.02 7.83
CA VAL A 321 30.48 0.11 7.30
C VAL A 321 29.76 -1.25 7.35
N GLY A 322 30.42 -2.30 7.84
CA GLY A 322 29.84 -3.62 8.10
C GLY A 322 29.99 -4.63 6.96
N TYR A 323 30.85 -4.38 5.97
CA TYR A 323 31.14 -5.35 4.92
C TYR A 323 32.00 -6.49 5.51
N PRO A 324 31.66 -7.78 5.26
CA PRO A 324 32.53 -8.89 5.61
C PRO A 324 33.87 -8.79 4.87
N GLY A 325 34.99 -8.84 5.60
CA GLY A 325 36.33 -8.70 5.02
C GLY A 325 37.05 -10.04 4.82
N TYR A 326 37.75 -10.16 3.70
CA TYR A 326 38.60 -11.29 3.36
C TYR A 326 39.96 -10.79 2.88
N ILE A 327 41.04 -11.35 3.40
CA ILE A 327 42.41 -10.98 3.01
C ILE A 327 43.09 -12.21 2.46
N LEU A 328 43.47 -12.19 1.19
CA LEU A 328 44.25 -13.22 0.53
C LEU A 328 45.66 -12.68 0.34
N THR A 329 46.64 -13.27 1.03
CA THR A 329 48.00 -12.70 1.07
C THR A 329 49.07 -13.75 1.34
N ARG A 330 50.33 -13.37 1.07
CA ARG A 330 51.55 -14.10 1.46
C ARG A 330 52.31 -13.43 2.62
N SER A 331 51.86 -12.26 3.07
CA SER A 331 52.39 -11.52 4.23
C SER A 331 51.82 -12.06 5.54
N SER A 332 52.58 -11.98 6.63
CA SER A 332 52.18 -12.51 7.92
C SER A 332 50.87 -11.86 8.41
N GLU A 333 50.05 -12.61 9.15
CA GLU A 333 48.82 -12.08 9.74
C GLU A 333 49.10 -10.87 10.67
N SER A 334 50.28 -10.87 11.33
CA SER A 334 50.77 -9.75 12.15
C SER A 334 50.88 -8.42 11.39
N ASP A 335 51.10 -8.46 10.08
CA ASP A 335 51.24 -7.25 9.24
C ASP A 335 49.90 -6.51 9.09
N TYR A 336 48.79 -7.22 9.37
CA TYR A 336 47.43 -6.71 9.27
C TYR A 336 46.74 -6.55 10.62
N SER A 337 46.99 -7.47 11.58
CA SER A 337 46.28 -7.50 12.86
C SER A 337 46.41 -6.20 13.66
N ASP A 338 47.55 -5.52 13.55
CA ASP A 338 47.78 -4.24 14.25
C ASP A 338 47.08 -3.05 13.57
N ARG A 339 46.78 -3.19 12.27
CA ARG A 339 46.27 -2.11 11.41
C ARG A 339 44.78 -2.26 11.11
N ILE A 340 44.23 -3.47 11.21
CA ILE A 340 42.84 -3.80 10.90
C ILE A 340 42.12 -4.14 12.21
N LYS A 341 41.20 -3.26 12.60
CA LYS A 341 40.46 -3.38 13.87
C LYS A 341 39.10 -4.07 13.73
N GLY A 342 38.73 -4.50 12.52
CA GLY A 342 37.46 -5.16 12.21
C GLY A 342 37.58 -6.68 12.14
N ASN A 343 36.44 -7.37 12.04
CA ASN A 343 36.41 -8.82 11.84
C ASN A 343 36.68 -9.12 10.35
N TYR A 344 37.76 -9.84 10.07
CA TYR A 344 38.11 -10.29 8.71
C TYR A 344 38.56 -11.75 8.75
N ARG A 345 38.40 -12.44 7.62
CA ARG A 345 39.02 -13.75 7.40
C ARG A 345 40.36 -13.56 6.72
N TYR A 346 41.41 -14.03 7.37
CA TYR A 346 42.75 -14.12 6.79
C TYR A 346 42.89 -15.44 6.02
N ILE A 347 43.43 -15.41 4.80
CA ILE A 347 43.66 -16.58 3.97
C ILE A 347 45.10 -16.54 3.46
N TRP A 348 45.86 -17.57 3.83
CA TRP A 348 47.27 -17.69 3.49
C TRP A 348 47.48 -18.29 2.10
N ILE A 349 48.19 -17.59 1.22
CA ILE A 349 48.51 -18.16 -0.10
C ILE A 349 49.77 -19.03 0.02
N SER A 350 49.68 -20.33 -0.28
CA SER A 350 50.79 -21.27 -0.07
C SER A 350 50.70 -22.51 -0.96
N GLU A 351 51.84 -23.00 -1.44
CA GLU A 351 51.94 -24.27 -2.17
C GLU A 351 51.66 -25.49 -1.28
N LYS A 352 51.79 -25.34 0.04
CA LYS A 352 51.44 -26.37 1.02
C LYS A 352 49.99 -26.18 1.45
N LYS A 353 49.18 -27.24 1.38
CA LYS A 353 47.82 -27.28 1.95
C LYS A 353 47.90 -27.28 3.47
N ILE A 354 47.71 -26.11 4.07
CA ILE A 354 47.67 -25.87 5.51
C ILE A 354 46.24 -25.37 5.84
N PRO A 355 45.75 -25.49 7.08
CA PRO A 355 44.47 -24.88 7.44
C PRO A 355 44.43 -23.39 7.08
N ASN A 356 43.31 -22.96 6.49
CA ASN A 356 43.08 -21.56 6.09
C ASN A 356 44.08 -21.03 5.03
N SER A 357 44.51 -21.92 4.12
CA SER A 357 45.37 -21.57 2.98
C SER A 357 44.75 -21.90 1.61
N LEU A 358 45.12 -21.14 0.58
CA LEU A 358 44.79 -21.39 -0.83
C LEU A 358 46.07 -21.62 -1.63
N MET A 359 46.02 -22.48 -2.66
CA MET A 359 47.16 -22.60 -3.57
C MET A 359 47.35 -21.31 -4.38
N PRO A 360 48.58 -20.95 -4.78
CA PRO A 360 48.86 -19.77 -5.59
C PRO A 360 48.45 -19.98 -7.05
N ASN A 361 47.19 -20.33 -7.30
CA ASN A 361 46.59 -20.54 -8.61
C ASN A 361 45.36 -19.64 -8.75
N TYR A 362 45.24 -18.94 -9.88
CA TYR A 362 44.12 -18.07 -10.19
C TYR A 362 42.75 -18.77 -10.08
N GLY A 363 42.64 -20.02 -10.56
CA GLY A 363 41.37 -20.77 -10.53
C GLY A 363 40.90 -21.13 -9.11
N GLU A 364 41.81 -21.51 -8.21
CA GLU A 364 41.43 -21.78 -6.79
C GLU A 364 40.99 -20.50 -6.08
N ILE A 365 41.61 -19.36 -6.42
CA ILE A 365 41.21 -18.07 -5.87
C ILE A 365 39.82 -17.69 -6.39
N GLU A 366 39.57 -17.82 -7.70
CA GLU A 366 38.25 -17.57 -8.30
C GLU A 366 37.17 -18.43 -7.62
N GLU A 367 37.37 -19.74 -7.50
CA GLU A 367 36.44 -20.67 -6.85
C GLU A 367 36.18 -20.30 -5.37
N TYR A 368 37.22 -19.90 -4.64
CA TYR A 368 37.05 -19.44 -3.26
C TYR A 368 36.18 -18.19 -3.18
N LEU A 369 36.40 -17.22 -4.07
CA LEU A 369 35.63 -15.97 -4.11
C LEU A 369 34.17 -16.21 -4.58
N GLU A 370 33.92 -17.26 -5.36
CA GLU A 370 32.56 -17.74 -5.65
C GLU A 370 31.84 -18.28 -4.42
N GLY A 371 32.54 -18.70 -3.37
CA GLY A 371 31.94 -19.10 -2.09
C GLY A 371 31.60 -17.94 -1.14
N ILE A 372 32.07 -16.72 -1.41
CA ILE A 372 31.95 -15.59 -0.49
C ILE A 372 30.55 -14.93 -0.58
N PRO A 373 29.99 -14.43 0.56
CA PRO A 373 28.74 -13.69 0.59
C PRO A 373 28.74 -12.44 -0.31
N ARG A 374 27.56 -12.05 -0.80
CA ARG A 374 27.36 -10.78 -1.51
C ARG A 374 27.72 -9.59 -0.61
N LYS A 375 28.11 -8.46 -1.22
CA LYS A 375 28.53 -7.23 -0.50
C LYS A 375 29.66 -7.50 0.51
N SER A 376 30.66 -8.27 0.10
CA SER A 376 31.90 -8.47 0.85
C SER A 376 33.03 -7.62 0.27
N ILE A 377 34.09 -7.40 1.07
CA ILE A 377 35.33 -6.80 0.61
C ILE A 377 36.47 -7.82 0.64
N VAL A 378 37.24 -7.86 -0.43
CA VAL A 378 38.38 -8.75 -0.60
C VAL A 378 39.64 -7.92 -0.86
N LEU A 379 40.67 -8.12 -0.05
CA LEU A 379 42.01 -7.60 -0.28
C LEU A 379 42.89 -8.74 -0.79
N ILE A 380 43.33 -8.66 -2.05
CA ILE A 380 44.36 -9.53 -2.61
C ILE A 380 45.67 -8.76 -2.54
N ASP A 381 46.47 -9.09 -1.54
CA ASP A 381 47.77 -8.44 -1.31
C ASP A 381 48.92 -9.36 -1.72
N ARG A 382 50.07 -8.75 -2.00
CA ARG A 382 51.27 -9.45 -2.48
C ARG A 382 51.04 -10.30 -3.72
N VAL A 383 50.38 -9.70 -4.71
CA VAL A 383 50.10 -10.33 -6.00
C VAL A 383 51.39 -10.69 -6.74
N ASP A 384 52.53 -10.09 -6.36
CA ASP A 384 53.88 -10.47 -6.76
C ASP A 384 54.13 -11.98 -6.61
N TYR A 385 53.66 -12.57 -5.51
CA TYR A 385 53.82 -14.00 -5.29
C TYR A 385 52.98 -14.81 -6.29
N LEU A 386 51.74 -14.40 -6.58
CA LEU A 386 50.88 -15.06 -7.57
C LEU A 386 51.49 -14.97 -8.98
N LEU A 387 52.04 -13.81 -9.34
CA LEU A 387 52.73 -13.60 -10.61
C LEU A 387 54.04 -14.39 -10.70
N SER A 388 54.76 -14.60 -9.60
CA SER A 388 55.97 -15.42 -9.61
C SER A 388 55.69 -16.91 -9.88
N LYS A 389 54.47 -17.36 -9.59
CA LYS A 389 54.04 -18.77 -9.71
C LYS A 389 53.20 -19.04 -10.96
N ASN A 390 52.75 -18.00 -11.65
CA ASN A 390 51.89 -18.08 -12.83
C ASN A 390 52.43 -17.20 -13.96
N THR A 391 51.98 -17.40 -15.19
CA THR A 391 52.39 -16.53 -16.30
C THR A 391 51.69 -15.17 -16.23
N SER A 392 52.42 -14.07 -16.48
CA SER A 392 51.86 -12.71 -16.51
C SER A 392 50.70 -12.57 -17.51
N SER A 393 50.77 -13.29 -18.64
CA SER A 393 49.70 -13.32 -19.66
C SER A 393 48.35 -13.83 -19.14
N LYS A 394 48.36 -14.71 -18.12
CA LYS A 394 47.13 -15.23 -17.49
C LYS A 394 46.57 -14.29 -16.42
N PHE A 395 47.39 -13.38 -15.90
CA PHE A 395 46.97 -12.45 -14.87
C PHE A 395 45.86 -11.51 -15.35
N LEU A 396 45.93 -11.05 -16.61
CA LEU A 396 44.86 -10.21 -17.14
C LEU A 396 43.53 -10.95 -17.22
N SER A 397 43.53 -12.21 -17.68
CA SER A 397 42.31 -13.04 -17.71
C SER A 397 41.73 -13.22 -16.32
N PHE A 398 42.60 -13.43 -15.32
CA PHE A 398 42.20 -13.49 -13.91
C PHE A 398 41.56 -12.18 -13.45
N VAL A 399 42.18 -11.03 -13.69
CA VAL A 399 41.61 -9.71 -13.34
C VAL A 399 40.25 -9.48 -14.04
N HIS A 400 40.11 -9.91 -15.29
CA HIS A 400 38.85 -9.82 -16.03
C HIS A 400 37.74 -10.65 -15.37
N HIS A 401 38.01 -11.91 -15.02
CA HIS A 401 37.05 -12.76 -14.31
C HIS A 401 36.70 -12.19 -12.93
N LEU A 402 37.69 -11.68 -12.20
CA LEU A 402 37.46 -11.01 -10.92
C LEU A 402 36.51 -9.82 -11.08
N ARG A 403 36.66 -9.01 -12.13
CA ARG A 403 35.77 -7.87 -12.41
C ARG A 403 34.33 -8.34 -12.68
N GLU A 404 34.14 -9.36 -13.50
CA GLU A 404 32.81 -9.90 -13.80
C GLU A 404 32.14 -10.45 -12.54
N MET A 405 32.88 -11.26 -11.77
CA MET A 405 32.40 -11.79 -10.50
C MET A 405 32.10 -10.69 -9.48
N ALA A 406 32.97 -9.69 -9.37
CA ALA A 406 32.75 -8.52 -8.52
C ALA A 406 31.41 -7.86 -8.87
N HIS A 407 31.17 -7.60 -10.16
CA HIS A 407 29.94 -6.98 -10.64
C HIS A 407 28.69 -7.84 -10.33
N LEU A 408 28.71 -9.13 -10.65
CA LEU A 408 27.56 -10.03 -10.49
C LEU A 408 27.17 -10.28 -9.02
N LYS A 409 28.15 -10.25 -8.11
CA LYS A 409 27.93 -10.51 -6.67
C LYS A 409 27.95 -9.25 -5.81
N GLY A 410 28.30 -8.10 -6.38
CA GLY A 410 28.52 -6.86 -5.63
C GLY A 410 29.68 -6.95 -4.64
N ILE A 411 30.70 -7.78 -4.92
CA ILE A 411 31.91 -7.90 -4.10
C ILE A 411 32.88 -6.79 -4.51
N THR A 412 33.50 -6.12 -3.53
CA THR A 412 34.53 -5.11 -3.80
C THR A 412 35.91 -5.74 -3.65
N ILE A 413 36.75 -5.66 -4.67
CA ILE A 413 38.08 -6.29 -4.66
C ILE A 413 39.15 -5.20 -4.70
N ILE A 414 40.12 -5.26 -3.81
CA ILE A 414 41.31 -4.41 -3.81
C ILE A 414 42.51 -5.30 -4.11
N ILE A 415 43.24 -4.98 -5.18
CA ILE A 415 44.45 -5.66 -5.61
C ILE A 415 45.63 -4.73 -5.29
N SER A 416 46.56 -5.23 -4.49
CA SER A 416 47.83 -4.55 -4.18
C SER A 416 48.94 -5.25 -4.96
N ALA A 417 49.53 -4.54 -5.91
CA ALA A 417 50.53 -5.08 -6.81
C ALA A 417 51.66 -4.06 -7.05
N ASP A 418 52.90 -4.55 -7.07
CA ASP A 418 54.05 -3.71 -7.36
C ASP A 418 54.10 -3.37 -8.86
N SER A 419 54.12 -2.08 -9.18
CA SER A 419 54.17 -1.62 -10.57
C SER A 419 55.44 -2.03 -11.31
N GLU A 420 56.54 -2.33 -10.60
CA GLU A 420 57.82 -2.73 -11.20
C GLU A 420 57.82 -4.15 -11.76
N LEU A 421 56.83 -4.98 -11.39
CA LEU A 421 56.74 -6.39 -11.79
C LEU A 421 56.06 -6.63 -13.14
N PHE A 422 55.57 -5.56 -13.76
CA PHE A 422 54.82 -5.63 -15.00
C PHE A 422 55.48 -4.78 -16.07
N SER A 423 55.35 -5.18 -17.33
CA SER A 423 55.68 -4.29 -18.43
C SER A 423 54.72 -3.09 -18.46
N ASN A 424 55.17 -1.96 -19.02
CA ASN A 424 54.33 -0.77 -19.22
C ASN A 424 53.02 -1.07 -19.98
N PHE A 425 53.02 -2.07 -20.86
CA PHE A 425 51.84 -2.47 -21.61
C PHE A 425 50.86 -3.28 -20.75
N GLU A 426 51.37 -4.26 -19.99
CA GLU A 426 50.55 -5.07 -19.07
C GLU A 426 49.91 -4.20 -17.99
N MET A 427 50.66 -3.24 -17.40
CA MET A 427 50.10 -2.31 -16.42
C MET A 427 48.94 -1.50 -16.98
N LYS A 428 49.08 -0.93 -18.17
CA LYS A 428 48.01 -0.16 -18.82
C LYS A 428 46.76 -1.00 -19.07
N LEU A 429 46.93 -2.30 -19.29
CA LEU A 429 45.81 -3.20 -19.56
C LEU A 429 45.08 -3.55 -18.25
N VAL A 430 45.81 -3.83 -17.17
CA VAL A 430 45.22 -4.01 -15.83
C VAL A 430 44.54 -2.72 -15.36
N GLU A 431 45.11 -1.55 -15.62
CA GLU A 431 44.48 -0.25 -15.31
C GLU A 431 43.16 -0.01 -16.07
N LYS A 432 42.99 -0.58 -17.27
CA LYS A 432 41.72 -0.49 -18.00
C LYS A 432 40.65 -1.40 -17.41
N GLU A 433 41.06 -2.49 -16.78
CA GLU A 433 40.17 -3.46 -16.14
C GLU A 433 39.86 -3.10 -14.68
N THR A 434 40.59 -2.15 -14.10
CA THR A 434 40.51 -1.77 -12.68
C THR A 434 40.24 -0.28 -12.48
N SER A 435 39.79 0.08 -11.27
CA SER A 435 39.61 1.47 -10.85
C SER A 435 40.75 1.91 -9.92
N ASN A 436 41.09 3.19 -9.93
CA ASN A 436 41.96 3.75 -8.90
C ASN A 436 41.16 4.04 -7.63
N ILE A 437 41.77 3.81 -6.47
CA ILE A 437 41.20 4.25 -5.20
C ILE A 437 41.40 5.77 -5.10
N SER A 438 40.30 6.50 -4.90
CA SER A 438 40.31 7.96 -4.72
C SER A 438 39.78 8.33 -3.33
N LEU A 439 40.29 9.42 -2.77
CA LEU A 439 39.76 9.99 -1.52
C LEU A 439 38.39 10.61 -1.78
N ILE A 440 37.47 10.49 -0.83
CA ILE A 440 36.23 11.28 -0.85
C ILE A 440 36.64 12.73 -0.58
N GLU A 441 36.55 13.59 -1.59
CA GLU A 441 36.68 15.03 -1.43
C GLU A 441 35.53 15.53 -0.54
N LYS A 442 35.78 15.67 0.77
CA LYS A 442 34.94 16.48 1.64
C LYS A 442 35.18 17.93 1.21
N GLU A 443 34.29 18.52 0.39
CA GLU A 443 34.39 19.91 -0.09
C GLU A 443 34.69 20.85 1.09
N LYS A 444 35.98 21.22 1.29
CA LYS A 444 36.36 22.29 2.20
C LYS A 444 36.17 23.60 1.46
N LEU A 445 34.96 24.17 1.58
CA LEU A 445 34.71 25.54 1.15
C LEU A 445 35.72 26.48 1.82
N PRO A 446 36.36 27.40 1.08
CA PRO A 446 37.21 28.44 1.67
C PRO A 446 36.46 29.20 2.78
N ASP A 447 37.14 29.54 3.87
CA ASP A 447 36.53 30.20 5.05
C ASP A 447 35.70 31.44 4.68
N ALA A 448 36.21 32.20 3.70
CA ALA A 448 35.58 33.36 3.10
C ALA A 448 34.20 33.12 2.44
N LEU A 449 33.92 31.90 1.97
CA LEU A 449 32.62 31.49 1.44
C LEU A 449 31.75 30.89 2.55
N LEU A 450 32.37 30.15 3.48
CA LEU A 450 31.70 29.57 4.64
C LEU A 450 31.09 30.66 5.55
N GLU A 451 31.76 31.79 5.73
CA GLU A 451 31.23 32.95 6.47
C GLU A 451 29.93 33.50 5.87
N ILE A 452 29.87 33.62 4.54
CA ILE A 452 28.67 34.06 3.82
C ILE A 452 27.53 33.06 4.04
N LEU A 453 27.83 31.77 3.90
CA LEU A 453 26.86 30.69 4.10
C LEU A 453 26.34 30.65 5.55
N LYS A 454 27.21 30.81 6.55
CA LYS A 454 26.86 30.90 7.99
C LYS A 454 25.94 32.08 8.27
N PHE A 455 26.22 33.25 7.69
CA PHE A 455 25.38 34.43 7.86
C PHE A 455 23.99 34.21 7.26
N VAL A 456 23.91 33.70 6.02
CA VAL A 456 22.64 33.44 5.35
C VAL A 456 21.85 32.37 6.11
N TYR A 457 22.51 31.32 6.62
CA TYR A 457 21.90 30.27 7.45
C TYR A 457 21.21 30.84 8.69
N LYS A 458 21.93 31.65 9.48
CA LYS A 458 21.38 32.30 10.68
C LYS A 458 20.17 33.19 10.37
N LYS A 459 20.15 33.86 9.21
CA LYS A 459 19.01 34.70 8.81
C LYS A 459 17.84 33.84 8.32
N ASN A 460 18.10 32.80 7.52
CA ASN A 460 17.07 31.92 6.97
C ASN A 460 16.35 31.10 8.04
N ILE A 461 17.04 30.61 9.08
CA ILE A 461 16.39 29.94 10.24
C ILE A 461 15.37 30.87 10.90
N ASN A 462 15.68 32.15 11.00
CA ASN A 462 14.79 33.16 11.55
C ASN A 462 13.74 33.66 10.54
N GLY A 463 13.57 32.99 9.40
CA GLY A 463 12.61 33.34 8.34
C GLY A 463 13.00 34.56 7.49
N ILE A 464 14.22 35.08 7.65
CA ILE A 464 14.70 36.29 6.97
C ILE A 464 15.57 35.92 5.77
N LYS A 465 15.27 36.48 4.59
CA LYS A 465 16.07 36.35 3.37
C LYS A 465 16.93 37.62 3.17
N PRO A 466 18.24 37.60 3.50
CA PRO A 466 19.08 38.78 3.45
C PRO A 466 19.38 39.23 2.00
N THR A 467 19.59 40.53 1.81
CA THR A 467 20.06 41.09 0.54
C THR A 467 21.59 41.03 0.44
N LEU A 468 22.14 41.18 -0.76
CA LEU A 468 23.60 41.33 -0.95
C LEU A 468 24.20 42.49 -0.14
N SER A 469 23.41 43.54 0.13
CA SER A 469 23.86 44.68 0.92
C SER A 469 23.92 44.35 2.41
N ASP A 470 23.01 43.51 2.90
CA ASP A 470 22.99 43.07 4.30
C ASP A 470 24.17 42.16 4.59
N ILE A 471 24.44 41.21 3.69
CA ILE A 471 25.61 40.32 3.75
C ILE A 471 26.90 41.13 3.76
N GLY A 472 26.98 42.19 2.96
CA GLY A 472 28.20 43.00 2.88
C GLY A 472 28.48 43.88 4.08
N LYS A 473 27.42 44.41 4.71
CA LYS A 473 27.55 45.21 5.93
C LYS A 473 27.99 44.36 7.13
N ASP A 474 27.48 43.14 7.24
CA ASP A 474 27.77 42.27 8.38
C ASP A 474 29.17 41.64 8.30
N ILE A 475 29.56 41.18 7.11
CA ILE A 475 30.84 40.49 6.89
C ILE A 475 31.97 41.48 6.52
N ASN A 476 31.66 42.79 6.45
CA ASN A 476 32.59 43.88 6.13
C ASN A 476 33.36 43.67 4.80
N ILE A 477 32.62 43.36 3.72
CA ILE A 477 33.18 43.11 2.38
C ILE A 477 32.59 44.10 1.36
N THR A 478 33.37 44.47 0.35
CA THR A 478 32.91 45.33 -0.75
C THR A 478 31.88 44.64 -1.66
N ARG A 479 30.91 45.41 -2.17
CA ARG A 479 29.85 44.92 -3.09
C ARG A 479 30.35 44.09 -4.28
N PRO A 480 31.42 44.47 -5.00
CA PRO A 480 31.92 43.67 -6.13
C PRO A 480 32.42 42.29 -5.70
N THR A 481 33.07 42.19 -4.54
CA THR A 481 33.61 40.94 -4.01
C THR A 481 32.50 40.00 -3.55
N ILE A 482 31.46 40.53 -2.90
CA ILE A 482 30.27 39.74 -2.51
C ILE A 482 29.55 39.22 -3.74
N GLY A 483 29.38 40.05 -4.78
CA GLY A 483 28.78 39.63 -6.03
C GLY A 483 29.49 38.43 -6.65
N LYS A 484 30.83 38.45 -6.69
CA LYS A 484 31.64 37.31 -7.17
C LYS A 484 31.46 36.05 -6.31
N ARG A 485 31.51 36.19 -4.98
CA ARG A 485 31.40 35.07 -4.04
C ARG A 485 29.99 34.45 -4.05
N ILE A 486 28.94 35.26 -4.11
CA ILE A 486 27.57 34.77 -4.23
C ILE A 486 27.35 34.08 -5.57
N ASN A 487 27.86 34.64 -6.68
CA ASN A 487 27.77 33.97 -7.98
C ASN A 487 28.48 32.61 -7.97
N HIS A 488 29.63 32.49 -7.28
CA HIS A 488 30.30 31.20 -7.10
C HIS A 488 29.43 30.23 -6.29
N LEU A 489 28.89 30.64 -5.15
CA LEU A 489 28.02 29.81 -4.31
C LEU A 489 26.72 29.40 -5.00
N VAL A 490 26.16 30.25 -5.87
CA VAL A 490 25.01 29.92 -6.71
C VAL A 490 25.39 28.88 -7.77
N LYS A 491 26.51 29.05 -8.46
CA LYS A 491 27.01 28.06 -9.44
C LYS A 491 27.30 26.70 -8.81
N SER A 492 27.83 26.68 -7.59
CA SER A 492 28.07 25.46 -6.81
C SER A 492 26.82 24.90 -6.11
N ASN A 493 25.65 25.50 -6.38
CA ASN A 493 24.33 25.11 -5.88
C ASN A 493 24.17 25.17 -4.35
N TYR A 494 24.90 26.07 -3.67
CA TYR A 494 24.80 26.30 -2.23
C TYR A 494 23.79 27.41 -1.86
N LEU A 495 23.55 28.35 -2.77
CA LEU A 495 22.62 29.47 -2.57
C LEU A 495 21.71 29.63 -3.79
N THR A 496 20.49 30.12 -3.57
CA THR A 496 19.63 30.67 -4.61
C THR A 496 19.49 32.18 -4.42
N VAL A 497 19.30 32.90 -5.52
CA VAL A 497 19.03 34.33 -5.52
C VAL A 497 17.67 34.56 -6.16
N SER A 498 16.76 35.18 -5.42
CA SER A 498 15.43 35.56 -5.92
C SER A 498 15.25 37.07 -5.85
N VAL A 499 14.35 37.60 -6.67
CA VAL A 499 14.03 39.03 -6.69
C VAL A 499 12.82 39.26 -5.78
N LYS A 500 12.98 40.14 -4.78
CA LYS A 500 11.89 40.59 -3.90
C LYS A 500 11.77 42.10 -4.02
N GLY A 501 10.82 42.56 -4.83
CA GLY A 501 10.67 43.98 -5.18
C GLY A 501 11.85 44.50 -6.02
N ARG A 502 12.51 45.57 -5.56
CA ARG A 502 13.71 46.13 -6.23
C ARG A 502 15.03 45.48 -5.80
N ASN A 503 14.99 44.54 -4.84
CA ASN A 503 16.19 43.96 -4.23
C ASN A 503 16.35 42.48 -4.58
N LYS A 504 17.59 42.03 -4.71
CA LYS A 504 17.96 40.61 -4.78
C LYS A 504 18.18 40.07 -3.36
N VAL A 505 17.44 39.03 -3.00
CA VAL A 505 17.55 38.32 -1.72
C VAL A 505 18.13 36.92 -1.93
N VAL A 506 18.78 36.41 -0.90
CA VAL A 506 19.58 35.19 -0.96
C VAL A 506 19.05 34.16 0.03
N GLU A 507 19.00 32.91 -0.39
CA GLU A 507 18.51 31.79 0.42
C GLU A 507 19.39 30.55 0.22
N LEU A 508 19.51 29.71 1.24
CA LEU A 508 20.22 28.43 1.12
C LEU A 508 19.38 27.39 0.38
N THR A 509 20.04 26.68 -0.53
CA THR A 509 19.52 25.43 -1.10
C THR A 509 19.58 24.30 -0.07
N ASN A 510 19.03 23.13 -0.39
CA ASN A 510 19.19 21.93 0.44
C ASN A 510 20.67 21.60 0.65
N LYS A 511 21.48 21.62 -0.43
CA LYS A 511 22.95 21.45 -0.37
C LYS A 511 23.63 22.48 0.55
N GLY A 512 23.17 23.73 0.56
CA GLY A 512 23.66 24.79 1.45
C GLY A 512 23.31 24.59 2.92
N LYS A 513 22.09 24.14 3.21
CA LYS A 513 21.64 23.86 4.57
C LYS A 513 22.41 22.68 5.17
N GLU A 514 22.72 21.65 4.38
CA GLU A 514 23.45 20.45 4.78
C GLU A 514 24.88 20.69 5.29
N LEU A 515 25.45 21.89 5.10
CA LEU A 515 26.76 22.26 5.65
C LEU A 515 26.72 22.67 7.13
N PHE A 516 25.54 22.97 7.66
CA PHE A 516 25.34 23.45 9.04
C PHE A 516 24.37 22.60 9.86
N SER A 517 23.86 21.53 9.24
CA SER A 517 23.10 20.44 9.87
C SER A 517 24.06 19.32 10.24
#